data_AF-A0A1F9Q0U6-F1
#
_entry.id   AF-A0A1F9Q0U6-F1
#
_cell.length_a   1.000
_cell.length_b   1.000
_cell.length_c   1.000
_cell.angle_alpha   90.00
_cell.angle_beta   90.00
_cell.angle_gamma   90.00
#
_symmetry.space_group_name_H-M   'P 1'
#
loop_
_entity.id
_entity.type
_entity.pdbx_description
1 polymer ?
#
loop_
_entity_poly.entity_id
_entity_poly.type
_entity_poly.pdbx_seq_one_letter_code
_entity_poly.pdbx_strand_id
1 'polypeptide(L)'
;MKKLMLLTVACCVVFALGCAKKVEPAPAPAPAPAPVVESREIAPAPMSPRQIYEADYAKLPTSYTVVKGNCLWWISEFKQIYNDPFMWPLIFKANRSKIKNANLIYPGQNFEIPRAFALDDVKAARHKAGKSKKKSAPEASANLPADLREALGYGF
;
A
#
# COMPACT_ATOMS: atom_id res chain seq x y z
N MET A 1 3.58 -14.93 57.06
CA MET A 1 2.96 -16.09 57.75
C MET A 1 2.33 -15.61 59.05
N LYS A 2 1.04 -15.92 59.24
CA LYS A 2 0.26 -15.87 60.50
C LYS A 2 -0.12 -14.42 60.91
N LYS A 3 -1.37 -14.05 61.16
CA LYS A 3 -2.47 -14.78 61.82
C LYS A 3 -3.84 -14.30 61.32
N LEU A 4 -4.70 -15.27 61.02
CA LEU A 4 -6.16 -15.18 61.04
C LEU A 4 -6.64 -15.31 62.50
N MET A 5 -7.67 -14.57 62.93
CA MET A 5 -8.66 -15.00 63.92
C MET A 5 -9.91 -14.11 63.86
N LEU A 6 -11.07 -14.74 63.67
CA LEU A 6 -12.44 -14.25 63.87
C LEU A 6 -12.70 -13.91 65.36
N LEU A 7 -13.61 -12.98 65.66
CA LEU A 7 -14.90 -13.27 66.33
C LEU A 7 -15.78 -12.02 66.59
N THR A 8 -17.03 -12.11 66.12
CA THR A 8 -18.35 -11.59 66.54
C THR A 8 -18.58 -10.74 67.81
N VAL A 9 -19.73 -10.02 67.79
CA VAL A 9 -20.69 -9.59 68.87
C VAL A 9 -20.87 -8.06 68.88
N ALA A 10 -22.03 -7.41 69.10
CA ALA A 10 -23.47 -7.62 68.97
C ALA A 10 -24.11 -6.33 69.55
N CYS A 11 -25.22 -5.84 68.98
CA CYS A 11 -26.23 -4.97 69.62
C CYS A 11 -25.76 -3.57 70.12
N CYS A 12 -26.51 -2.48 70.13
CA CYS A 12 -27.94 -2.27 70.07
C CYS A 12 -28.27 -0.92 69.42
N VAL A 13 -29.41 -0.93 68.77
CA VAL A 13 -30.11 0.17 68.11
C VAL A 13 -30.71 1.12 69.15
N VAL A 14 -30.63 2.45 68.95
CA VAL A 14 -31.68 3.36 69.41
C VAL A 14 -31.95 4.44 68.36
N PHE A 15 -33.16 4.34 67.81
CA PHE A 15 -33.87 5.26 66.93
C PHE A 15 -34.43 6.45 67.72
N ALA A 16 -34.43 7.64 67.12
CA ALA A 16 -35.53 8.63 67.24
C ALA A 16 -35.38 9.69 66.14
N LEU A 17 -36.14 9.60 65.05
CA LEU A 17 -37.47 10.21 64.81
C LEU A 17 -37.37 11.52 64.02
N GLY A 18 -37.59 11.41 62.71
CA GLY A 18 -37.80 12.53 61.80
C GLY A 18 -38.67 12.12 60.61
N CYS A 19 -39.99 12.19 60.77
CA CYS A 19 -41.00 12.23 59.69
C CYS A 19 -40.73 13.45 58.79
N ALA A 20 -41.10 13.55 57.52
CA ALA A 20 -41.75 12.69 56.56
C ALA A 20 -41.57 13.38 55.20
N LYS A 21 -41.30 12.63 54.13
CA LYS A 21 -41.85 12.97 52.81
C LYS A 21 -41.98 11.70 52.00
N LYS A 22 -43.22 11.44 51.61
CA LYS A 22 -43.70 10.30 50.86
C LYS A 22 -43.05 10.31 49.47
N VAL A 23 -42.26 9.28 49.17
CA VAL A 23 -41.78 8.97 47.82
C VAL A 23 -42.65 7.82 47.32
N GLU A 24 -43.59 8.14 46.43
CA GLU A 24 -44.24 7.10 45.63
C GLU A 24 -43.28 6.64 44.52
N PRO A 25 -43.38 5.37 44.08
CA PRO A 25 -42.35 4.71 43.29
C PRO A 25 -42.43 5.16 41.84
N ALA A 26 -41.31 5.63 41.29
CA ALA A 26 -41.17 5.72 39.83
C ALA A 26 -41.19 4.29 39.23
N PRO A 27 -41.91 4.08 38.12
CA PRO A 27 -41.95 2.78 37.46
C PRO A 27 -40.54 2.39 36.99
N ALA A 28 -40.25 1.09 37.02
CA ALA A 28 -38.99 0.52 36.56
C ALA A 28 -38.59 1.14 35.20
N PRO A 29 -37.34 1.61 35.03
CA PRO A 29 -36.88 2.03 33.72
C PRO A 29 -36.93 0.81 32.80
N ALA A 30 -37.69 0.97 31.71
CA ALA A 30 -37.68 0.08 30.56
C ALA A 30 -36.23 -0.23 30.14
N PRO A 31 -35.95 -1.43 29.58
CA PRO A 31 -34.60 -1.78 29.15
C PRO A 31 -34.05 -0.66 28.26
N ALA A 32 -32.91 -0.11 28.66
CA ALA A 32 -32.19 0.87 27.87
C ALA A 32 -32.04 0.34 26.44
N PRO A 33 -32.38 1.14 25.41
CA PRO A 33 -32.22 0.71 24.04
C PRO A 33 -30.76 0.31 23.80
N ALA A 34 -30.59 -0.81 23.10
CA ALA A 34 -29.30 -1.28 22.60
C ALA A 34 -28.48 -0.11 22.04
N PRO A 35 -27.13 -0.13 22.16
CA PRO A 35 -26.31 0.91 21.60
C PRO A 35 -26.60 0.99 20.10
N VAL A 36 -27.16 2.12 19.68
CA VAL A 36 -27.27 2.48 18.28
C VAL A 36 -25.84 2.53 17.78
N VAL A 37 -25.40 1.44 17.14
CA VAL A 37 -24.26 1.47 16.23
C VAL A 37 -24.73 2.36 15.10
N GLU A 38 -24.46 3.65 15.27
CA GLU A 38 -24.65 4.63 14.24
C GLU A 38 -23.68 4.26 13.12
N SER A 39 -24.26 3.59 12.13
CA SER A 39 -23.63 3.26 10.86
C SER A 39 -23.35 4.59 10.16
N ARG A 40 -22.27 5.26 10.57
CA ARG A 40 -21.64 6.27 9.73
C ARG A 40 -21.19 5.52 8.49
N GLU A 41 -21.91 5.72 7.39
CA GLU A 41 -21.35 5.52 6.07
C GLU A 41 -20.05 6.32 6.02
N ILE A 42 -18.93 5.62 6.17
CA ILE A 42 -17.60 6.16 5.98
C ILE A 42 -17.56 6.54 4.50
N ALA A 43 -17.74 7.82 4.19
CA ALA A 43 -17.34 8.36 2.90
C ALA A 43 -15.91 7.86 2.65
N PRO A 44 -15.60 7.26 1.48
CA PRO A 44 -14.29 6.69 1.23
C PRO A 44 -13.25 7.76 1.52
N ALA A 45 -12.31 7.49 2.44
CA ALA A 45 -11.25 8.42 2.77
C ALA A 45 -10.59 8.89 1.46
N PRO A 46 -10.28 10.20 1.31
CA PRO A 46 -9.58 10.66 0.11
C PRO A 46 -8.31 9.83 -0.02
N MET A 47 -8.11 9.22 -1.20
CA MET A 47 -6.94 8.38 -1.46
C MET A 47 -5.67 9.17 -1.16
N SER A 48 -4.75 8.57 -0.41
CA SER A 48 -3.44 9.18 -0.15
C SER A 48 -2.66 9.37 -1.47
N PRO A 49 -1.69 10.31 -1.54
CA PRO A 49 -0.87 10.50 -2.75
C PRO A 49 -0.21 9.21 -3.26
N ARG A 50 0.27 8.36 -2.34
CA ARG A 50 0.80 7.02 -2.67
C ARG A 50 -0.25 6.15 -3.35
N GLN A 51 -1.47 6.09 -2.81
CA GLN A 51 -2.54 5.26 -3.37
C GLN A 51 -2.96 5.74 -4.78
N ILE A 52 -2.98 7.06 -4.99
CA ILE A 52 -3.23 7.63 -6.32
C ILE A 52 -2.11 7.20 -7.29
N TYR A 53 -0.85 7.33 -6.86
CA TYR A 53 0.30 6.90 -7.66
C TYR A 53 0.26 5.41 -8.00
N GLU A 54 -0.02 4.54 -7.03
CA GLU A 54 -0.14 3.09 -7.22
C GLU A 54 -1.28 2.74 -8.18
N ALA A 55 -2.43 3.41 -8.05
CA ALA A 55 -3.57 3.22 -8.94
C ALA A 55 -3.25 3.65 -10.38
N ASP A 56 -2.52 4.74 -10.56
CA ASP A 56 -2.09 5.20 -11.89
C ASP A 56 -0.99 4.32 -12.47
N TYR A 57 -0.04 3.88 -11.66
CA TYR A 57 1.00 2.93 -12.05
C TYR A 57 0.39 1.59 -12.52
N ALA A 58 -0.65 1.11 -11.84
CA ALA A 58 -1.35 -0.12 -12.19
C ALA A 58 -2.09 -0.05 -13.54
N LYS A 59 -2.41 1.15 -14.05
CA LYS A 59 -3.03 1.35 -15.37
C LYS A 59 -2.01 1.29 -16.51
N LEU A 60 -0.71 1.34 -16.22
CA LEU A 60 0.32 1.31 -17.26
C LEU A 60 0.32 -0.04 -18.01
N PRO A 61 0.62 -0.04 -19.32
CA PRO A 61 0.54 -1.25 -20.14
C PRO A 61 1.53 -2.33 -19.66
N THR A 62 1.06 -3.56 -19.47
CA THR A 62 1.90 -4.72 -19.10
C THR A 62 2.43 -5.48 -20.30
N SER A 63 2.09 -5.05 -21.52
CA SER A 63 2.60 -5.62 -22.76
C SER A 63 2.78 -4.55 -23.83
N TYR A 64 3.59 -4.86 -24.84
CA TYR A 64 3.85 -3.98 -25.97
C TYR A 64 4.03 -4.80 -27.26
N THR A 65 3.23 -4.48 -28.27
CA THR A 65 3.39 -5.02 -29.63
C THR A 65 4.39 -4.16 -30.40
N VAL A 66 5.51 -4.76 -30.80
CA VAL A 66 6.57 -4.09 -31.55
C VAL A 66 6.02 -3.55 -32.87
N VAL A 67 6.27 -2.27 -33.13
CA VAL A 67 5.99 -1.65 -34.44
C VAL A 67 7.26 -1.48 -35.26
N LYS A 68 7.11 -1.30 -36.58
CA LYS A 68 8.25 -1.10 -37.49
C LYS A 68 9.12 0.08 -37.03
N GLY A 69 10.44 -0.16 -36.95
CA GLY A 69 11.41 0.84 -36.54
C GLY A 69 11.63 0.93 -35.03
N ASN A 70 10.97 0.13 -34.19
CA ASN A 70 11.28 0.09 -32.77
C ASN A 70 12.50 -0.78 -32.46
N CYS A 71 13.21 -0.41 -31.40
CA CYS A 71 14.21 -1.22 -30.73
C CYS A 71 13.91 -1.24 -29.23
N LEU A 72 14.50 -2.15 -28.47
CA LEU A 72 14.22 -2.29 -27.03
C LEU A 72 14.49 -0.99 -26.24
N TRP A 73 15.51 -0.23 -26.64
CA TRP A 73 15.84 1.07 -26.07
C TRP A 73 14.67 2.07 -26.20
N TRP A 74 14.18 2.28 -27.43
CA TRP A 74 13.05 3.19 -27.68
C TRP A 74 11.77 2.72 -27.00
N ILE A 75 11.52 1.42 -26.94
CA ILE A 75 10.36 0.87 -26.23
C ILE A 75 10.42 1.25 -24.75
N SER A 76 11.58 1.09 -24.10
CA SER A 76 11.73 1.46 -22.68
C SER A 76 11.66 2.97 -22.41
N GLU A 77 12.03 3.79 -23.40
CA GLU A 77 11.99 5.25 -23.31
C GLU A 77 10.56 5.80 -23.29
N PHE A 78 9.58 5.08 -23.83
CA PHE A 78 8.21 5.56 -23.86
C PHE A 78 7.66 5.87 -22.46
N LYS A 79 6.95 7.00 -22.36
CA LYS A 79 6.39 7.53 -21.09
C LYS A 79 5.46 6.55 -20.38
N GLN A 80 4.77 5.68 -21.12
CA GLN A 80 3.87 4.66 -20.58
C GLN A 80 4.60 3.34 -20.25
N ILE A 81 5.84 3.17 -20.71
CA ILE A 81 6.66 1.99 -20.42
C ILE A 81 7.47 2.30 -19.17
N TYR A 82 8.75 2.66 -19.28
CA TYR A 82 9.58 2.99 -18.13
C TYR A 82 9.92 4.46 -18.04
N ASN A 83 9.69 5.23 -19.12
CA ASN A 83 10.21 6.59 -19.24
C ASN A 83 11.73 6.64 -18.95
N ASP A 84 12.43 5.55 -19.26
CA ASP A 84 13.86 5.38 -19.01
C ASP A 84 14.44 4.40 -20.06
N PRO A 85 15.20 4.90 -21.04
CA PRO A 85 15.78 4.06 -22.08
C PRO A 85 16.78 3.04 -21.54
N PHE A 86 17.41 3.28 -20.39
CA PHE A 86 18.43 2.38 -19.84
C PHE A 86 17.82 1.14 -19.16
N MET A 87 16.48 1.07 -19.05
CA MET A 87 15.75 -0.07 -18.50
C MET A 87 15.38 -1.12 -19.55
N TRP A 88 15.73 -0.93 -20.83
CA TRP A 88 15.51 -1.93 -21.89
C TRP A 88 15.95 -3.37 -21.55
N PRO A 89 17.04 -3.62 -20.76
CA PRO A 89 17.42 -4.99 -20.43
C PRO A 89 16.41 -5.75 -19.58
N LEU A 90 15.50 -5.06 -18.88
CA LEU A 90 14.40 -5.70 -18.15
C LEU A 90 13.42 -6.35 -19.12
N ILE A 91 13.05 -5.66 -20.21
CA ILE A 91 12.20 -6.19 -21.28
C ILE A 91 12.87 -7.42 -21.91
N PHE A 92 14.17 -7.32 -22.20
CA PHE A 92 14.92 -8.44 -22.75
C PHE A 92 14.96 -9.65 -21.82
N LYS A 93 15.18 -9.43 -20.51
CA LYS A 93 15.24 -10.49 -19.48
C LYS A 93 13.90 -11.22 -19.35
N ALA A 94 12.78 -10.51 -19.35
CA ALA A 94 11.46 -11.12 -19.24
C ALA A 94 11.05 -11.88 -20.51
N ASN A 95 11.52 -11.44 -21.68
CA ASN A 95 11.10 -11.99 -22.97
C ASN A 95 12.16 -12.91 -23.62
N ARG A 96 13.07 -13.52 -22.85
CA ARG A 96 14.16 -14.37 -23.40
C ARG A 96 13.67 -15.57 -24.22
N SER A 97 12.45 -16.04 -23.97
CA SER A 97 11.82 -17.08 -24.79
C SER A 97 11.55 -16.59 -26.21
N LYS A 98 11.14 -15.32 -26.36
CA LYS A 98 10.74 -14.66 -27.62
C LYS A 98 11.89 -13.91 -28.31
N ILE A 99 12.87 -13.41 -27.56
CA ILE A 99 13.98 -12.59 -28.07
C ILE A 99 15.28 -13.37 -27.94
N LYS A 100 15.82 -13.83 -29.07
CA LYS A 100 17.12 -14.51 -29.10
C LYS A 100 18.29 -13.54 -29.08
N ASN A 101 18.16 -12.43 -29.80
CA ASN A 101 19.15 -11.35 -29.85
C ASN A 101 18.46 -10.02 -29.53
N ALA A 102 18.97 -9.29 -28.54
CA ALA A 102 18.40 -8.01 -28.10
C ALA A 102 18.41 -6.93 -29.20
N ASN A 103 19.33 -7.02 -30.16
CA ASN A 103 19.43 -6.09 -31.29
C ASN A 103 18.54 -6.49 -32.48
N LEU A 104 17.84 -7.62 -32.40
CA LEU A 104 17.05 -8.17 -33.50
C LEU A 104 15.65 -8.52 -33.00
N ILE A 105 14.79 -7.51 -33.02
CA ILE A 105 13.35 -7.63 -32.77
C ILE A 105 12.58 -7.30 -34.05
N TYR A 106 11.38 -7.86 -34.18
CA TYR A 106 10.57 -7.79 -35.38
C TYR A 106 9.18 -7.20 -35.09
N PRO A 107 8.60 -6.46 -36.04
CA PRO A 107 7.23 -5.97 -35.92
C PRO A 107 6.22 -7.10 -35.67
N GLY A 108 5.21 -6.84 -34.85
CA GLY A 108 4.17 -7.79 -34.48
C GLY A 108 4.52 -8.70 -33.31
N GLN A 109 5.77 -8.69 -32.82
CA GLN A 109 6.12 -9.41 -31.59
C GLN A 109 5.47 -8.73 -30.38
N ASN A 110 4.76 -9.49 -29.55
CA ASN A 110 4.19 -8.99 -28.30
C ASN A 110 5.12 -9.31 -27.12
N PHE A 111 5.68 -8.27 -26.50
CA PHE A 111 6.56 -8.37 -25.35
C PHE A 111 5.83 -8.07 -24.06
N GLU A 112 6.13 -8.85 -23.02
CA GLU A 112 5.77 -8.53 -21.65
C GLU A 112 6.61 -7.35 -21.16
N ILE A 113 5.98 -6.45 -20.42
CA ILE A 113 6.60 -5.28 -19.80
C ILE A 113 6.52 -5.47 -18.27
N PRO A 114 7.59 -5.99 -17.64
CA PRO A 114 7.63 -6.19 -16.20
C PRO A 114 7.33 -4.91 -15.42
N ARG A 115 6.45 -5.02 -14.42
CA ARG A 115 6.10 -3.93 -13.49
C ARG A 115 6.59 -4.18 -12.07
N ALA A 116 6.92 -5.42 -11.74
CA ALA A 116 7.56 -5.80 -10.49
C ALA A 116 9.04 -6.10 -10.74
N PHE A 117 9.92 -5.29 -10.15
CA PHE A 117 11.37 -5.49 -10.18
C PHE A 117 11.98 -4.85 -8.93
N ALA A 118 13.14 -5.35 -8.51
CA ALA A 118 13.87 -4.79 -7.38
C ALA A 118 14.80 -3.65 -7.83
N LEU A 119 15.23 -2.79 -6.90
CA LEU A 119 16.15 -1.69 -7.19
C LEU A 119 17.46 -2.20 -7.82
N ASP A 120 17.95 -3.34 -7.36
CA ASP A 120 19.18 -3.94 -7.85
C ASP A 120 19.04 -4.45 -9.29
N ASP A 121 17.87 -4.98 -9.67
CA ASP A 121 17.59 -5.34 -11.07
C ASP A 121 17.61 -4.10 -11.96
N VAL A 122 17.01 -2.99 -11.50
CA VAL A 122 17.01 -1.72 -12.26
C VAL A 122 18.43 -1.18 -12.42
N LYS A 123 19.21 -1.16 -11.34
CA LYS A 123 20.62 -0.72 -11.37
C LYS A 123 21.45 -1.61 -12.30
N ALA A 124 21.27 -2.93 -12.23
CA ALA A 124 21.97 -3.88 -13.09
C ALA A 124 21.58 -3.70 -14.56
N ALA A 125 20.29 -3.48 -14.85
CA ALA A 125 19.80 -3.18 -16.20
C ALA A 125 20.43 -1.89 -16.73
N ARG A 126 20.37 -0.79 -15.96
CA ARG A 126 20.97 0.49 -16.35
C ARG A 126 22.48 0.38 -16.57
N HIS A 127 23.19 -0.38 -15.73
CA HIS A 127 24.61 -0.65 -15.92
C HIS A 127 24.88 -1.43 -17.22
N LYS A 128 24.10 -2.48 -17.49
CA LYS A 128 24.20 -3.28 -18.72
C LYS A 128 23.89 -2.46 -19.97
N ALA A 129 23.04 -1.45 -19.87
CA ALA A 129 22.75 -0.49 -20.92
C ALA A 129 23.82 0.60 -21.10
N GLY A 130 24.92 0.56 -20.33
CA GLY A 130 26.06 1.45 -20.48
C GLY A 130 26.18 2.57 -19.45
N LYS A 131 25.32 2.63 -18.42
CA LYS A 131 25.54 3.56 -17.29
C LYS A 131 26.71 3.09 -16.43
N SER A 132 27.53 4.02 -15.95
CA SER A 132 28.50 3.70 -14.91
C SER A 132 27.79 3.31 -13.61
N LYS A 133 28.45 2.50 -12.76
CA LYS A 133 27.91 2.07 -11.47
C LYS A 133 27.49 3.23 -10.57
N LYS A 134 28.19 4.36 -10.63
CA LYS A 134 27.86 5.58 -9.87
C LYS A 134 26.58 6.27 -10.35
N LYS A 135 26.15 6.00 -11.58
CA LYS A 135 24.99 6.64 -12.24
C LYS A 135 23.91 5.63 -12.63
N SER A 136 23.88 4.46 -11.99
CA SER A 136 22.99 3.37 -12.35
C SER A 136 21.62 3.42 -11.64
N ALA A 137 21.43 4.26 -10.62
CA ALA A 137 20.11 4.46 -10.01
C ALA A 137 19.15 5.10 -11.03
N PRO A 138 17.86 4.68 -11.08
CA PRO A 138 16.87 5.30 -11.96
C PRO A 138 16.61 6.76 -11.56
N GLU A 139 16.10 7.58 -12.48
CA GLU A 139 15.72 8.97 -12.20
C GLU A 139 14.30 9.04 -11.62
N ALA A 140 13.96 10.13 -10.94
CA ALA A 140 12.62 10.33 -10.35
C ALA A 140 11.48 10.39 -11.39
N SER A 141 11.81 10.69 -12.65
CA SER A 141 10.87 10.70 -13.78
C SER A 141 10.56 9.30 -14.32
N ALA A 142 11.31 8.27 -13.95
CA ALA A 142 11.06 6.91 -14.40
C ALA A 142 9.77 6.36 -13.77
N ASN A 143 9.05 5.52 -14.51
CA ASN A 143 7.90 4.79 -13.99
C ASN A 143 8.38 3.62 -13.14
N LEU A 144 8.37 3.83 -11.82
CA LEU A 144 8.84 2.88 -10.83
C LEU A 144 7.67 2.47 -9.92
N PRO A 145 7.61 1.21 -9.45
CA PRO A 145 6.66 0.84 -8.41
C PRO A 145 6.85 1.73 -7.17
N ALA A 146 5.75 1.98 -6.44
CA ALA A 146 5.72 2.94 -5.35
C ALA A 146 6.79 2.70 -4.28
N ASP A 147 7.03 1.44 -3.93
CA ASP A 147 8.04 1.05 -2.94
C ASP A 147 9.46 1.42 -3.38
N LEU A 148 9.76 1.35 -4.68
CA LEU A 148 11.06 1.78 -5.21
C LEU A 148 11.22 3.29 -5.21
N ARG A 149 10.13 4.04 -5.46
CA ARG A 149 10.17 5.51 -5.36
C ARG A 149 10.47 5.94 -3.94
N GLU A 150 9.77 5.36 -2.97
CA GLU A 150 10.00 5.64 -1.55
C GLU A 150 11.41 5.25 -1.12
N ALA A 151 11.90 4.07 -1.52
CA ALA A 151 13.27 3.62 -1.21
C ALA A 151 14.36 4.54 -1.79
N LEU A 152 14.05 5.28 -2.87
CA LEU A 152 14.92 6.28 -3.48
C LEU A 152 14.70 7.69 -2.92
N GLY A 153 13.76 7.87 -2.00
CA GLY A 153 13.38 9.18 -1.44
C GLY A 153 12.62 10.06 -2.42
N TYR A 154 11.98 9.48 -3.43
CA TYR A 154 11.11 10.20 -4.37
C TYR A 154 9.71 10.37 -3.79
N GLY A 155 9.13 11.55 -4.01
CA GLY A 155 7.73 11.82 -3.66
C GLY A 155 6.75 11.10 -4.59
N PHE A 156 5.47 11.13 -4.19
CA PHE A 156 4.33 10.63 -4.95
C PHE A 156 3.58 11.78 -5.62
#